data_AF-X1SKB2-F1
#
_entry.id   AF-X1SKB2-F1
#
_cell.length_a   1.000
_cell.length_b   1.000
_cell.length_c   1.000
_cell.angle_alpha   90.00
_cell.angle_beta   90.00
_cell.angle_gamma   90.00
#
_symmetry.space_group_name_H-M   'P 1'
#
loop_
_entity.id
_entity.type
_entity.pdbx_description
1 polymer ?
#
loop_
_entity_poly.entity_id
_entity_poly.type
_entity_poly.pdbx_seq_one_letter_code
_entity_poly.pdbx_strand_id
1 'polypeptide(L)'
;TTTYFWRIDEVNSVNPDSPWPSNVWSFTTGDFFVIDDFEDYDAADNQIWFAWHDGLGAGALGTPGYVPGNGTGSAVGDETTASYTEETIVNGGLQSMPLVYDNNQQGYSMYSEVELTLTNQRDWTEQGVTELSLWFRGNPASVGSFVEGPVGTYTMTATGADIYGSADEFHYAYKMLTGVGSIVARVESVEQTHNWAKAGVMVRETLDAGSKFAAVYIMPTNADGTATEGCRFQARLDTDGGATSDSDVATAEQMAIVAPYWVKLERDVAG
;
A
#
# COMPACT_ATOMS: atom_id res chain seq x y z
N THR A 1 19.99 -21.91 10.07
CA THR A 1 20.89 -21.34 9.04
C THR A 1 22.33 -21.73 9.36
N THR A 2 23.04 -22.33 8.39
CA THR A 2 24.45 -22.72 8.52
C THR A 2 25.28 -21.94 7.50
N THR A 3 26.36 -21.29 7.94
CA THR A 3 27.27 -20.54 7.08
C THR A 3 28.41 -21.44 6.59
N TYR A 4 28.60 -21.48 5.27
CA TYR A 4 29.67 -22.19 4.60
C TYR A 4 30.68 -21.20 4.06
N PHE A 5 31.96 -21.58 4.08
CA PHE A 5 33.06 -20.81 3.52
C PHE A 5 33.71 -21.61 2.41
N TRP A 6 34.04 -20.95 1.31
CA TRP A 6 34.70 -21.59 0.16
C TRP A 6 35.74 -20.65 -0.45
N ARG A 7 36.80 -21.23 -1.01
CA ARG A 7 37.82 -20.53 -1.80
C ARG A 7 38.34 -21.48 -2.88
N ILE A 8 38.93 -20.94 -3.94
CA ILE A 8 39.58 -21.71 -5.00
C ILE A 8 41.08 -21.53 -4.86
N ASP A 9 41.82 -22.63 -4.76
CA ASP A 9 43.29 -22.63 -4.76
C ASP A 9 43.75 -23.14 -6.14
N GLU A 10 44.40 -22.28 -6.93
CA GLU A 10 45.00 -22.69 -8.21
C GLU A 10 46.28 -23.49 -7.92
N VAL A 11 46.39 -24.70 -8.50
CA VAL A 11 47.53 -25.62 -8.26
C VAL A 11 48.32 -25.86 -9.55
N ASN A 12 49.63 -25.65 -9.48
CA ASN A 12 50.59 -25.92 -10.55
C ASN A 12 51.83 -26.63 -10.01
N SER A 13 52.07 -27.87 -10.46
CA SER A 13 53.15 -28.74 -9.95
C SER A 13 54.56 -28.34 -10.41
N VAL A 14 54.71 -27.42 -11.35
CA VAL A 14 56.02 -26.98 -11.86
C VAL A 14 56.43 -25.61 -11.34
N ASN A 15 55.53 -24.88 -10.70
CA ASN A 15 55.83 -23.57 -10.11
C ASN A 15 55.91 -23.68 -8.58
N PRO A 16 57.06 -23.38 -7.94
CA PRO A 16 57.20 -23.47 -6.48
C PRO A 16 56.33 -22.48 -5.72
N ASP A 17 55.80 -21.43 -6.36
CA ASP A 17 54.93 -20.45 -5.74
C ASP A 17 53.45 -20.88 -5.69
N SER A 18 53.10 -22.04 -6.28
CA SER A 18 51.76 -22.65 -6.15
C SER A 18 51.61 -23.44 -4.84
N PRO A 19 50.42 -23.47 -4.22
CA PRO A 19 49.16 -22.97 -4.75
C PRO A 19 48.88 -21.48 -4.46
N TRP A 20 48.15 -20.83 -5.36
CA TRP A 20 47.69 -19.45 -5.19
C TRP A 20 46.23 -19.43 -4.73
N PRO A 21 45.96 -19.02 -3.47
CA PRO A 21 44.59 -18.97 -2.95
C PRO A 21 43.83 -17.76 -3.47
N SER A 22 42.55 -17.96 -3.83
CA SER A 22 41.61 -16.87 -4.09
C SER A 22 41.12 -16.23 -2.79
N ASN A 23 40.27 -15.20 -2.95
CA ASN A 23 39.45 -14.69 -1.86
C ASN A 23 38.56 -15.80 -1.29
N VAL A 24 38.35 -15.75 0.03
CA VAL A 24 37.37 -16.60 0.71
C VAL A 24 36.00 -15.95 0.57
N TRP A 25 35.04 -16.72 0.10
CA TRP A 25 33.64 -16.34 0.00
C TRP A 25 32.82 -17.14 1.03
N SER A 26 31.66 -16.61 1.40
CA SER A 26 30.73 -17.30 2.30
C SER A 26 29.31 -17.22 1.79
N PHE A 27 28.52 -18.24 2.06
CA PHE A 27 27.07 -18.24 1.87
C PHE A 27 26.39 -18.93 3.05
N THR A 28 25.11 -18.63 3.27
CA THR A 28 24.32 -19.25 4.32
C THR A 28 23.20 -20.07 3.70
N THR A 29 22.95 -21.25 4.25
CA THR A 29 21.83 -22.12 3.82
C THR A 29 20.59 -21.85 4.66
N GLY A 30 19.43 -21.76 4.00
CA GLY A 30 18.13 -21.86 4.63
C GLY A 30 17.80 -23.32 4.93
N ASP A 31 17.15 -23.58 6.06
CA ASP A 31 16.58 -24.89 6.39
C ASP A 31 15.10 -24.92 6.02
N PHE A 32 14.81 -24.53 4.77
CA PHE A 32 13.47 -24.40 4.22
C PHE A 32 13.53 -24.50 2.69
N PHE A 33 12.42 -24.91 2.09
CA PHE A 33 12.20 -24.79 0.65
C PHE A 33 11.59 -23.43 0.35
N VAL A 34 12.12 -22.73 -0.65
CA VAL A 34 11.52 -21.52 -1.20
C VAL A 34 10.47 -21.95 -2.20
N ILE A 35 9.21 -21.57 -1.99
CA ILE A 35 8.12 -21.81 -2.95
C ILE A 35 8.18 -20.79 -4.09
N ASP A 36 8.27 -19.52 -3.74
CA ASP A 36 8.49 -18.39 -4.64
C ASP A 36 9.13 -17.27 -3.81
N ASP A 37 10.20 -16.65 -4.31
CA ASP A 37 10.87 -15.50 -3.70
C ASP A 37 10.67 -14.21 -4.50
N PHE A 38 9.92 -14.26 -5.60
CA PHE A 38 9.55 -13.14 -6.47
C PHE A 38 10.70 -12.45 -7.22
N GLU A 39 11.95 -12.87 -7.03
CA GLU A 39 13.13 -12.20 -7.60
C GLU A 39 13.34 -12.47 -9.10
N ASP A 40 12.68 -13.50 -9.63
CA ASP A 40 12.83 -13.90 -11.03
C ASP A 40 11.87 -13.13 -11.96
N TYR A 41 10.89 -12.39 -11.43
CA TYR A 41 9.87 -11.74 -12.26
C TYR A 41 10.38 -10.45 -12.92
N ASP A 42 10.04 -10.27 -14.20
CA ASP A 42 10.46 -9.14 -15.01
C ASP A 42 9.38 -8.67 -16.01
N ALA A 43 9.53 -7.44 -16.53
CA ALA A 43 8.64 -6.91 -17.56
C ALA A 43 8.87 -7.50 -18.97
N ALA A 44 9.88 -8.34 -19.15
CA ALA A 44 10.20 -8.95 -20.43
C ALA A 44 9.41 -10.25 -20.61
N ASP A 45 10.01 -11.38 -20.24
CA ASP A 45 9.51 -12.71 -20.55
C ASP A 45 8.94 -13.44 -19.32
N ASN A 46 9.14 -12.91 -18.11
CA ASN A 46 8.70 -13.54 -16.87
C ASN A 46 7.79 -12.64 -16.04
N GLN A 47 6.65 -12.27 -16.61
CA GLN A 47 5.70 -11.35 -15.96
C GLN A 47 4.87 -12.11 -14.92
N ILE A 48 4.68 -11.54 -13.74
CA ILE A 48 4.15 -12.24 -12.57
C ILE A 48 2.75 -12.86 -12.77
N TRP A 49 1.86 -12.22 -13.52
CA TRP A 49 0.50 -12.71 -13.80
C TRP A 49 0.43 -13.96 -14.68
N PHE A 50 1.54 -14.36 -15.33
CA PHE A 50 1.62 -15.64 -16.04
C PHE A 50 1.93 -16.82 -15.11
N ALA A 51 2.50 -16.55 -13.91
CA ALA A 51 2.75 -17.56 -12.88
C ALA A 51 1.63 -17.56 -11.83
N TRP A 52 1.27 -16.38 -11.34
CA TRP A 52 0.20 -16.14 -10.38
C TRP A 52 -1.09 -15.73 -11.11
N HIS A 53 -2.02 -16.66 -11.22
CA HIS A 53 -3.28 -16.46 -11.92
C HIS A 53 -4.28 -15.70 -11.05
N ASP A 54 -4.81 -14.61 -11.57
CA ASP A 54 -5.66 -13.66 -10.84
C ASP A 54 -7.06 -13.50 -11.46
N GLY A 55 -7.77 -12.45 -11.03
CA GLY A 55 -9.12 -12.12 -11.46
C GLY A 55 -9.24 -11.48 -12.84
N LEU A 56 -8.16 -10.93 -13.39
CA LEU A 56 -8.15 -10.27 -14.70
C LEU A 56 -7.69 -11.24 -15.81
N GLY A 57 -6.79 -12.16 -15.47
CA GLY A 57 -6.16 -13.06 -16.43
C GLY A 57 -4.96 -12.40 -17.13
N ALA A 58 -4.34 -13.14 -18.04
CA ALA A 58 -3.11 -12.72 -18.69
C ALA A 58 -3.13 -12.97 -20.20
N GLY A 59 -2.52 -12.06 -20.95
CA GLY A 59 -2.41 -12.13 -22.40
C GLY A 59 -3.70 -11.79 -23.16
N ALA A 60 -3.62 -11.77 -24.49
CA ALA A 60 -4.75 -11.43 -25.35
C ALA A 60 -5.57 -12.67 -25.72
N LEU A 61 -6.90 -12.55 -25.75
CA LEU A 61 -7.77 -13.64 -26.16
C LEU A 61 -7.40 -14.15 -27.57
N GLY A 62 -7.09 -15.43 -27.67
CA GLY A 62 -6.70 -16.07 -28.93
C GLY A 62 -5.20 -16.09 -29.22
N THR A 63 -4.34 -15.56 -28.34
CA THR A 63 -2.89 -15.73 -28.45
C THR A 63 -2.41 -16.96 -27.64
N PRO A 64 -1.31 -17.62 -28.06
CA PRO A 64 -0.64 -18.61 -27.21
C PRO A 64 -0.30 -18.02 -25.84
N GLY A 65 -0.53 -18.79 -24.77
CA GLY A 65 -0.27 -18.33 -23.39
C GLY A 65 -1.40 -17.50 -22.77
N TYR A 66 -2.54 -17.29 -23.46
CA TYR A 66 -3.70 -16.66 -22.84
C TYR A 66 -4.18 -17.44 -21.62
N VAL A 67 -4.35 -16.73 -20.50
CA VAL A 67 -4.92 -17.22 -19.25
C VAL A 67 -6.20 -16.45 -18.98
N PRO A 68 -7.37 -17.12 -18.89
CA PRO A 68 -8.60 -16.45 -18.47
C PRO A 68 -8.54 -16.06 -17.00
N GLY A 69 -9.04 -14.88 -16.65
CA GLY A 69 -9.18 -14.46 -15.26
C GLY A 69 -10.25 -15.29 -14.52
N ASN A 70 -10.09 -15.41 -13.20
CA ASN A 70 -11.02 -16.16 -12.35
C ASN A 70 -12.30 -15.37 -11.96
N GLY A 71 -12.42 -14.11 -12.38
CA GLY A 71 -13.63 -13.29 -12.18
C GLY A 71 -13.78 -12.65 -10.80
N THR A 72 -12.72 -12.67 -9.98
CA THR A 72 -12.68 -11.97 -8.68
C THR A 72 -12.34 -10.49 -8.78
N GLY A 73 -11.72 -10.06 -9.89
CA GLY A 73 -11.24 -8.69 -10.06
C GLY A 73 -9.97 -8.39 -9.27
N SER A 74 -9.42 -9.34 -8.50
CA SER A 74 -8.08 -9.17 -7.94
C SER A 74 -7.03 -9.21 -9.04
N ALA A 75 -5.97 -8.42 -8.86
CA ALA A 75 -4.89 -8.31 -9.82
C ALA A 75 -3.55 -8.48 -9.09
N VAL A 76 -2.65 -9.25 -9.69
CA VAL A 76 -1.23 -9.21 -9.34
C VAL A 76 -0.48 -8.35 -10.33
N GLY A 77 0.60 -7.77 -9.85
CA GLY A 77 1.51 -6.97 -10.64
C GLY A 77 1.41 -5.47 -10.40
N ASP A 78 2.47 -4.77 -10.77
CA ASP A 78 2.54 -3.31 -10.72
C ASP A 78 3.11 -2.79 -12.04
N GLU A 79 2.26 -2.30 -12.94
CA GLU A 79 2.68 -1.84 -14.27
C GLU A 79 3.60 -0.61 -14.25
N THR A 80 3.87 -0.04 -13.07
CA THR A 80 4.76 1.10 -12.88
C THR A 80 6.22 0.72 -12.61
N THR A 81 6.50 -0.57 -12.35
CA THR A 81 7.86 -1.06 -12.08
C THR A 81 8.44 -1.86 -13.25
N ALA A 82 9.76 -1.98 -13.30
CA ALA A 82 10.45 -2.73 -14.36
C ALA A 82 10.30 -4.25 -14.20
N SER A 83 9.92 -4.69 -13.01
CA SER A 83 9.68 -6.09 -12.67
C SER A 83 8.22 -6.52 -12.74
N TYR A 84 7.30 -5.55 -12.82
CA TYR A 84 5.90 -5.75 -12.49
C TYR A 84 5.66 -6.28 -11.06
N THR A 85 6.59 -6.04 -10.13
CA THR A 85 6.45 -6.39 -8.71
C THR A 85 6.63 -5.16 -7.82
N GLU A 86 6.34 -5.28 -6.52
CA GLU A 86 6.56 -4.23 -5.53
C GLU A 86 8.03 -4.25 -5.08
N GLU A 87 8.75 -3.16 -5.30
CA GLU A 87 10.21 -3.06 -5.13
C GLU A 87 10.63 -2.28 -3.86
N THR A 88 9.68 -1.72 -3.11
CA THR A 88 9.94 -0.90 -1.90
C THR A 88 9.46 -1.57 -0.62
N ILE A 89 8.38 -2.34 -0.68
CA ILE A 89 7.81 -3.07 0.45
C ILE A 89 8.15 -4.55 0.29
N VAL A 90 9.35 -4.94 0.70
CA VAL A 90 9.85 -6.30 0.47
C VAL A 90 10.23 -6.99 1.78
N ASN A 91 10.24 -8.32 1.78
CA ASN A 91 10.66 -9.13 2.94
C ASN A 91 11.90 -9.97 2.58
N GLY A 92 13.05 -9.30 2.59
CA GLY A 92 14.25 -9.82 1.93
C GLY A 92 14.22 -9.54 0.43
N GLY A 93 15.34 -9.78 -0.26
CA GLY A 93 15.43 -9.58 -1.71
C GLY A 93 15.22 -8.13 -2.16
N LEU A 94 14.74 -7.98 -3.40
CA LEU A 94 14.41 -6.73 -4.06
C LEU A 94 12.93 -6.65 -4.45
N GLN A 95 12.18 -7.75 -4.37
CA GLN A 95 10.84 -7.86 -4.95
C GLN A 95 9.84 -8.51 -3.98
N SER A 96 8.57 -8.19 -4.16
CA SER A 96 7.45 -8.90 -3.54
C SER A 96 6.22 -8.84 -4.45
N MET A 97 5.31 -9.80 -4.34
CA MET A 97 4.06 -9.77 -5.12
C MET A 97 3.08 -8.71 -4.59
N PRO A 98 2.73 -7.69 -5.40
CA PRO A 98 1.61 -6.83 -5.09
C PRO A 98 0.30 -7.58 -5.38
N LEU A 99 -0.70 -7.38 -4.53
CA LEU A 99 -2.05 -7.88 -4.73
C LEU A 99 -3.05 -6.75 -4.51
N VAL A 100 -3.69 -6.32 -5.59
CA VAL A 100 -4.76 -5.33 -5.57
C VAL A 100 -6.11 -6.03 -5.64
N TYR A 101 -7.07 -5.59 -4.85
CA TYR A 101 -8.43 -6.15 -4.85
C TYR A 101 -9.47 -5.14 -4.39
N ASP A 102 -10.69 -5.27 -4.92
CA ASP A 102 -11.89 -4.58 -4.42
C ASP A 102 -13.08 -5.56 -4.42
N ASN A 103 -13.42 -6.06 -3.24
CA ASN A 103 -14.53 -7.01 -3.07
C ASN A 103 -15.92 -6.36 -3.15
N ASN A 104 -15.98 -5.04 -3.36
CA ASN A 104 -17.21 -4.31 -3.64
C ASN A 104 -17.33 -3.87 -5.11
N GLN A 105 -16.36 -4.22 -5.96
CA GLN A 105 -16.37 -3.82 -7.36
C GLN A 105 -17.54 -4.45 -8.11
N GLN A 106 -18.35 -3.62 -8.75
CA GLN A 106 -19.50 -4.09 -9.52
C GLN A 106 -19.04 -4.96 -10.71
N GLY A 107 -19.68 -6.12 -10.88
CA GLY A 107 -19.38 -7.03 -11.99
C GLY A 107 -18.34 -8.10 -11.68
N TYR A 108 -17.72 -8.04 -10.50
CA TYR A 108 -16.78 -9.05 -10.01
C TYR A 108 -17.32 -9.78 -8.79
N SER A 109 -16.64 -10.87 -8.41
CA SER A 109 -16.98 -11.65 -7.22
C SER A 109 -16.69 -10.85 -5.94
N MET A 110 -17.45 -11.12 -4.88
CA MET A 110 -17.28 -10.45 -3.58
C MET A 110 -16.12 -11.05 -2.74
N TYR A 111 -15.13 -11.62 -3.41
CA TYR A 111 -13.94 -12.20 -2.80
C TYR A 111 -12.77 -12.04 -3.78
N SER A 112 -11.55 -12.06 -3.24
CA SER A 112 -10.29 -11.94 -3.98
C SER A 112 -9.58 -13.28 -4.00
N GLU A 113 -8.97 -13.65 -5.12
CA GLU A 113 -8.24 -14.91 -5.24
C GLU A 113 -7.12 -14.79 -6.27
N VAL A 114 -5.95 -15.30 -5.89
CA VAL A 114 -4.81 -15.51 -6.78
C VAL A 114 -4.23 -16.89 -6.51
N GLU A 115 -3.83 -17.60 -7.56
CA GLU A 115 -3.33 -18.98 -7.47
C GLU A 115 -1.97 -19.14 -8.18
N LEU A 116 -1.04 -19.85 -7.52
CA LEU A 116 0.19 -20.35 -8.13
C LEU A 116 0.14 -21.87 -8.20
N THR A 117 0.20 -22.43 -9.41
CA THR A 117 0.32 -23.88 -9.59
C THR A 117 1.78 -24.32 -9.46
N LEU A 118 2.10 -25.04 -8.39
CA LEU A 118 3.46 -25.56 -8.17
C LEU A 118 3.84 -26.64 -9.18
N THR A 119 4.96 -26.45 -9.88
CA THR A 119 5.51 -27.43 -10.84
C THR A 119 6.58 -28.32 -10.22
N ASN A 120 7.33 -27.80 -9.24
CA ASN A 120 8.35 -28.45 -8.43
C ASN A 120 8.00 -28.36 -6.93
N GLN A 121 8.82 -28.96 -6.05
CA GLN A 121 8.67 -28.90 -4.58
C GLN A 121 7.26 -29.24 -4.07
N ARG A 122 6.70 -30.34 -4.57
CA ARG A 122 5.36 -30.83 -4.19
C ARG A 122 5.37 -31.92 -3.11
N ASP A 123 6.53 -32.41 -2.71
CA ASP A 123 6.65 -33.35 -1.59
C ASP A 123 6.99 -32.59 -0.31
N TRP A 124 5.94 -32.18 0.40
CA TRP A 124 6.06 -31.45 1.66
C TRP A 124 6.38 -32.38 2.84
N THR A 125 6.57 -33.68 2.60
CA THR A 125 7.07 -34.60 3.62
C THR A 125 8.59 -34.74 3.59
N GLU A 126 9.22 -34.28 2.50
CA GLU A 126 10.67 -34.24 2.36
C GLU A 126 11.29 -33.36 3.45
N GLN A 127 12.40 -33.83 4.05
CA GLN A 127 13.08 -33.17 5.19
C GLN A 127 12.18 -32.91 6.41
N GLY A 128 10.99 -33.53 6.50
CA GLY A 128 10.09 -33.38 7.65
C GLY A 128 9.51 -31.97 7.79
N VAL A 129 9.24 -31.28 6.67
CA VAL A 129 8.55 -29.98 6.68
C VAL A 129 7.20 -30.11 7.41
N THR A 130 6.96 -29.18 8.34
CA THR A 130 5.74 -29.14 9.15
C THR A 130 5.05 -27.78 9.16
N GLU A 131 5.65 -26.78 8.54
CA GLU A 131 5.21 -25.39 8.57
C GLU A 131 5.31 -24.76 7.18
N LEU A 132 4.28 -23.99 6.81
CA LEU A 132 4.29 -23.06 5.70
C LEU A 132 4.29 -21.65 6.27
N SER A 133 5.30 -20.87 5.94
CA SER A 133 5.39 -19.46 6.31
C SER A 133 5.03 -18.59 5.10
N LEU A 134 4.06 -17.70 5.30
CA LEU A 134 3.71 -16.66 4.34
C LEU A 134 3.97 -15.30 4.96
N TRP A 135 4.75 -14.46 4.26
CA TRP A 135 4.97 -13.08 4.64
C TRP A 135 4.10 -12.20 3.78
N PHE A 136 3.20 -11.44 4.40
CA PHE A 136 2.33 -10.50 3.72
C PHE A 136 2.27 -9.21 4.52
N ARG A 137 2.16 -8.08 3.81
CA ARG A 137 1.83 -6.79 4.41
C ARG A 137 0.48 -6.35 3.86
N GLY A 138 -0.56 -6.56 4.66
CA GLY A 138 -1.89 -6.01 4.39
C GLY A 138 -2.08 -4.65 5.06
N ASN A 139 -3.11 -3.94 4.61
CA ASN A 139 -3.66 -2.83 5.38
C ASN A 139 -4.26 -3.36 6.71
N PRO A 140 -4.22 -2.59 7.81
CA PRO A 140 -4.77 -3.00 9.09
C PRO A 140 -6.27 -3.35 8.99
N ALA A 141 -6.69 -4.43 9.66
CA ALA A 141 -8.06 -4.95 9.60
C ALA A 141 -9.16 -3.98 10.09
N SER A 142 -8.76 -2.95 10.84
CA SER A 142 -9.64 -1.85 11.25
C SER A 142 -9.23 -0.59 10.51
N VAL A 143 -10.11 -0.10 9.63
CA VAL A 143 -9.96 1.20 8.97
C VAL A 143 -10.17 2.38 9.94
N GLY A 144 -10.58 2.10 11.18
CA GLY A 144 -10.79 3.13 12.19
C GLY A 144 -11.81 2.79 13.25
N SER A 145 -12.05 3.75 14.15
CA SER A 145 -13.12 3.69 15.15
C SER A 145 -13.77 5.07 15.28
N PHE A 146 -15.02 5.10 15.73
CA PHE A 146 -15.75 6.32 16.05
C PHE A 146 -16.51 6.14 17.36
N VAL A 147 -16.16 6.92 18.37
CA VAL A 147 -16.79 6.89 19.70
C VAL A 147 -17.22 8.30 20.08
N GLU A 148 -18.47 8.44 20.51
CA GLU A 148 -18.96 9.67 21.14
C GLU A 148 -18.82 9.58 22.66
N GLY A 149 -18.23 10.60 23.27
CA GLY A 149 -18.10 10.68 24.72
C GLY A 149 -17.23 11.85 25.18
N PRO A 150 -17.79 12.85 25.90
CA PRO A 150 -19.22 13.10 26.19
C PRO A 150 -20.01 13.49 24.93
N VAL A 151 -21.33 13.69 25.07
CA VAL A 151 -22.21 14.09 23.95
C VAL A 151 -21.64 15.31 23.21
N GLY A 152 -21.52 15.21 21.89
CA GLY A 152 -20.92 16.23 21.03
C GLY A 152 -19.39 16.24 20.99
N THR A 153 -18.72 15.31 21.67
CA THR A 153 -17.27 15.08 21.56
C THR A 153 -17.04 13.70 20.97
N TYR A 154 -16.28 13.65 19.88
CA TYR A 154 -16.03 12.42 19.14
C TYR A 154 -14.54 12.11 19.13
N THR A 155 -14.19 10.87 19.44
CA THR A 155 -12.84 10.33 19.26
C THR A 155 -12.87 9.40 18.07
N MET A 156 -11.98 9.65 17.12
CA MET A 156 -11.82 8.83 15.94
C MET A 156 -10.40 8.26 15.86
N THR A 157 -10.32 6.98 15.55
CA THR A 157 -9.09 6.36 15.04
C THR A 157 -9.26 6.18 13.55
N ALA A 158 -8.21 6.40 12.77
CA ALA A 158 -8.23 6.24 11.33
C ALA A 158 -6.90 5.69 10.84
N THR A 159 -6.94 4.94 9.74
CA THR A 159 -5.77 4.49 8.99
C THR A 159 -6.04 4.67 7.50
N GLY A 160 -4.99 4.70 6.70
CA GLY A 160 -5.07 4.76 5.25
C GLY A 160 -3.84 5.43 4.65
N ALA A 161 -3.66 5.28 3.34
CA ALA A 161 -2.54 5.86 2.61
C ALA A 161 -2.58 7.40 2.58
N ASP A 162 -3.57 8.00 1.92
CA ASP A 162 -3.85 9.44 1.89
C ASP A 162 -5.19 9.70 1.19
N ILE A 163 -5.56 10.97 1.03
CA ILE A 163 -6.68 11.44 0.20
C ILE A 163 -6.22 12.27 -1.01
N TYR A 164 -4.94 12.13 -1.41
CA TYR A 164 -4.32 12.95 -2.46
C TYR A 164 -4.35 12.30 -3.84
N GLY A 165 -4.11 10.98 -3.92
CA GLY A 165 -4.02 10.20 -5.16
C GLY A 165 -5.37 10.04 -5.87
N SER A 166 -5.54 9.06 -6.76
CA SER A 166 -6.82 8.77 -7.44
C SER A 166 -7.87 8.07 -6.56
N ALA A 167 -7.46 7.50 -5.43
CA ALA A 167 -8.31 6.82 -4.48
C ALA A 167 -7.99 7.28 -3.05
N ASP A 168 -9.05 7.51 -2.26
CA ASP A 168 -8.96 7.96 -0.88
C ASP A 168 -8.99 6.78 0.09
N GLU A 169 -8.04 6.73 1.02
CA GLU A 169 -8.05 5.80 2.14
C GLU A 169 -8.07 6.57 3.46
N PHE A 170 -9.23 6.57 4.14
CA PHE A 170 -9.43 7.28 5.40
C PHE A 170 -10.65 6.74 6.15
N HIS A 171 -10.84 7.21 7.40
CA HIS A 171 -12.04 6.94 8.19
C HIS A 171 -12.88 8.19 8.33
N TYR A 172 -14.20 8.07 8.17
CA TYR A 172 -15.12 9.19 8.37
C TYR A 172 -16.47 8.72 8.89
N ALA A 173 -17.04 9.49 9.81
CA ALA A 173 -18.44 9.41 10.18
C ALA A 173 -19.22 10.42 9.33
N TYR A 174 -20.34 9.99 8.73
CA TYR A 174 -21.07 10.83 7.79
C TYR A 174 -22.57 10.88 8.07
N LYS A 175 -23.17 11.92 7.49
CA LYS A 175 -24.60 12.07 7.32
C LYS A 175 -24.84 12.61 5.91
N MET A 176 -25.85 12.09 5.23
CA MET A 176 -26.20 12.62 3.91
C MET A 176 -26.63 14.09 4.00
N LEU A 177 -26.05 14.90 3.12
CA LEU A 177 -26.45 16.29 2.88
C LEU A 177 -27.17 16.36 1.54
N THR A 178 -28.36 16.96 1.51
CA THR A 178 -29.09 17.25 0.27
C THR A 178 -29.19 18.75 0.09
N GLY A 179 -28.73 19.27 -1.04
CA GLY A 179 -28.72 20.71 -1.32
C GLY A 179 -27.63 21.46 -0.55
N VAL A 180 -27.87 22.75 -0.31
CA VAL A 180 -26.91 23.62 0.38
C VAL A 180 -26.78 23.26 1.85
N GLY A 181 -25.63 23.50 2.45
CA GLY A 181 -25.42 23.24 3.87
C GLY A 181 -24.03 23.58 4.35
N SER A 182 -23.83 23.45 5.65
CA SER A 182 -22.53 23.65 6.28
C SER A 182 -22.23 22.56 7.29
N ILE A 183 -20.96 22.21 7.41
CA ILE A 183 -20.44 21.37 8.48
C ILE A 183 -19.39 22.16 9.26
N VAL A 184 -19.48 22.10 10.59
CA VAL A 184 -18.59 22.82 11.51
C VAL A 184 -18.16 21.85 12.59
N ALA A 185 -16.87 21.79 12.88
CA ALA A 185 -16.33 20.99 13.97
C ALA A 185 -15.16 21.72 14.64
N ARG A 186 -14.98 21.50 15.94
CA ARG A 186 -13.75 21.85 16.64
C ARG A 186 -12.85 20.63 16.66
N VAL A 187 -11.71 20.71 15.99
CA VAL A 187 -10.66 19.70 16.10
C VAL A 187 -9.94 19.97 17.40
N GLU A 188 -10.14 19.13 18.42
CA GLU A 188 -9.52 19.30 19.74
C GLU A 188 -8.05 18.88 19.73
N SER A 189 -7.71 17.78 19.03
CA SER A 189 -6.35 17.27 18.90
C SER A 189 -6.22 16.34 17.70
N VAL A 190 -5.00 16.21 17.18
CA VAL A 190 -4.62 15.20 16.18
C VAL A 190 -3.36 14.51 16.67
N GLU A 191 -3.35 13.19 16.70
CA GLU A 191 -2.16 12.42 17.10
C GLU A 191 -1.08 12.53 16.01
N GLN A 192 0.17 12.74 16.42
CA GLN A 192 1.30 12.91 15.51
C GLN A 192 1.84 11.56 15.03
N THR A 193 1.11 10.93 14.12
CA THR A 193 1.56 9.71 13.41
C THR A 193 2.34 10.04 12.14
N HIS A 194 2.09 11.21 11.55
CA HIS A 194 2.78 11.76 10.38
C HIS A 194 2.49 13.25 10.26
N ASN A 195 3.42 14.06 9.72
CA ASN A 195 3.22 15.51 9.53
C ASN A 195 1.98 15.86 8.69
N TRP A 196 1.55 14.92 7.84
CA TRP A 196 0.35 15.04 6.99
C TRP A 196 -0.83 14.22 7.49
N ALA A 197 -0.84 13.74 8.75
CA ALA A 197 -2.03 13.17 9.35
C ALA A 197 -3.12 14.24 9.47
N LYS A 198 -4.38 13.89 9.18
CA LYS A 198 -5.47 14.86 8.97
C LYS A 198 -6.64 14.57 9.89
N ALA A 199 -7.20 15.61 10.50
CA ALA A 199 -8.52 15.57 11.11
C ALA A 199 -9.30 16.84 10.76
N GLY A 200 -10.58 16.70 10.39
CA GLY A 200 -11.34 17.86 9.92
C GLY A 200 -12.74 17.52 9.46
N VAL A 201 -13.26 18.36 8.57
CA VAL A 201 -14.59 18.24 7.97
C VAL A 201 -14.47 18.09 6.46
N MET A 202 -15.40 17.33 5.88
CA MET A 202 -15.44 17.05 4.45
C MET A 202 -16.88 17.08 3.95
N VAL A 203 -17.07 17.54 2.72
CA VAL A 203 -18.25 17.28 1.90
C VAL A 203 -17.81 16.43 0.72
N ARG A 204 -18.45 15.27 0.53
CA ARG A 204 -18.08 14.24 -0.46
C ARG A 204 -19.31 13.81 -1.25
N GLU A 205 -19.15 13.60 -2.55
CA GLU A 205 -20.27 13.28 -3.46
C GLU A 205 -20.80 11.85 -3.30
N THR A 206 -19.92 10.84 -3.27
CA THR A 206 -20.26 9.43 -3.05
C THR A 206 -19.36 8.81 -1.98
N LEU A 207 -19.58 7.54 -1.63
CA LEU A 207 -18.72 6.80 -0.70
C LEU A 207 -17.54 6.11 -1.41
N ASP A 208 -17.44 6.21 -2.73
CA ASP A 208 -16.42 5.54 -3.54
C ASP A 208 -15.05 6.18 -3.31
N ALA A 209 -13.96 5.41 -3.41
CA ALA A 209 -12.62 5.87 -3.08
C ALA A 209 -12.16 7.06 -3.94
N GLY A 210 -12.53 7.13 -5.23
CA GLY A 210 -12.19 8.25 -6.11
C GLY A 210 -13.22 9.38 -6.18
N SER A 211 -14.18 9.46 -5.25
CA SER A 211 -15.23 10.49 -5.29
C SER A 211 -14.69 11.92 -5.16
N LYS A 212 -15.34 12.84 -5.87
CA LYS A 212 -15.16 14.28 -5.68
C LYS A 212 -15.42 14.67 -4.22
N PHE A 213 -14.62 15.59 -3.71
CA PHE A 213 -14.75 16.11 -2.35
C PHE A 213 -14.19 17.52 -2.20
N ALA A 214 -14.61 18.20 -1.13
CA ALA A 214 -13.93 19.35 -0.54
C ALA A 214 -13.73 19.10 0.95
N ALA A 215 -12.54 19.38 1.47
CA ALA A 215 -12.14 19.11 2.84
C ALA A 215 -11.38 20.30 3.44
N VAL A 216 -11.62 20.58 4.72
CA VAL A 216 -10.78 21.46 5.54
C VAL A 216 -10.33 20.67 6.76
N TYR A 217 -9.02 20.59 6.97
CA TYR A 217 -8.43 19.78 8.03
C TYR A 217 -7.31 20.50 8.76
N ILE A 218 -7.04 20.01 9.96
CA ILE A 218 -5.93 20.37 10.84
C ILE A 218 -4.96 19.19 10.90
N MET A 219 -3.67 19.48 10.85
CA MET A 219 -2.56 18.55 11.04
C MET A 219 -2.05 18.56 12.49
N PRO A 220 -1.36 17.51 12.93
CA PRO A 220 -0.84 17.42 14.29
C PRO A 220 0.25 18.46 14.58
N THR A 221 0.54 18.69 15.85
CA THR A 221 1.77 19.36 16.28
C THR A 221 2.83 18.31 16.61
N ASN A 222 4.10 18.68 16.53
CA ASN A 222 5.18 17.87 17.08
C ASN A 222 5.06 17.74 18.60
N ALA A 223 5.82 16.79 19.18
CA ALA A 223 5.81 16.54 20.62
C ALA A 223 6.24 17.77 21.46
N ASP A 224 7.03 18.67 20.87
CA ASP A 224 7.45 19.94 21.49
C ASP A 224 6.44 21.08 21.31
N GLY A 225 5.29 20.80 20.69
CA GLY A 225 4.22 21.77 20.42
C GLY A 225 4.45 22.63 19.17
N THR A 226 5.55 22.44 18.44
CA THR A 226 5.76 23.14 17.16
C THR A 226 4.80 22.63 16.09
N ALA A 227 4.40 23.53 15.19
CA ALA A 227 3.50 23.17 14.09
C ALA A 227 4.17 22.22 13.09
N THR A 228 3.36 21.36 12.48
CA THR A 228 3.71 20.65 11.24
C THR A 228 3.18 21.44 10.05
N GLU A 229 2.14 20.97 9.39
CA GLU A 229 1.55 21.55 8.18
C GLU A 229 0.29 22.40 8.47
N GLY A 230 -0.09 22.52 9.75
CA GLY A 230 -1.15 23.40 10.24
C GLY A 230 -2.54 23.09 9.67
N CYS A 231 -3.17 24.04 9.00
CA CYS A 231 -4.47 23.83 8.33
C CYS A 231 -4.37 23.85 6.81
N ARG A 232 -5.20 23.07 6.11
CA ARG A 232 -5.34 23.17 4.65
C ARG A 232 -6.79 23.00 4.20
N PHE A 233 -7.07 23.57 3.03
CA PHE A 233 -8.19 23.18 2.19
C PHE A 233 -7.70 22.28 1.04
N GLN A 234 -8.41 21.18 0.80
CA GLN A 234 -8.13 20.25 -0.30
C GLN A 234 -9.42 19.85 -1.01
N ALA A 235 -9.34 19.65 -2.32
CA ALA A 235 -10.48 19.22 -3.11
C ALA A 235 -10.09 18.25 -4.23
N ARG A 236 -10.98 17.30 -4.51
CA ARG A 236 -10.94 16.46 -5.71
C ARG A 236 -12.05 16.92 -6.64
N LEU A 237 -11.68 17.41 -7.83
CA LEU A 237 -12.62 18.01 -8.79
C LEU A 237 -13.20 16.99 -9.77
N ASP A 238 -12.47 15.91 -10.03
CA ASP A 238 -12.82 14.86 -10.99
C ASP A 238 -12.81 13.49 -10.30
N THR A 239 -13.78 12.65 -10.66
CA THR A 239 -13.84 11.28 -10.17
C THR A 239 -12.58 10.54 -10.62
N ASP A 240 -11.94 9.81 -9.70
CA ASP A 240 -10.69 9.06 -9.88
C ASP A 240 -9.47 9.91 -10.30
N GLY A 241 -9.57 11.25 -10.30
CA GLY A 241 -8.46 12.17 -10.58
C GLY A 241 -7.80 12.68 -9.31
N GLY A 242 -6.50 13.00 -9.32
CA GLY A 242 -5.80 13.49 -8.11
C GLY A 242 -6.42 14.75 -7.47
N ALA A 243 -6.27 14.87 -6.16
CA ALA A 243 -6.74 16.04 -5.42
C ALA A 243 -5.78 17.24 -5.57
N THR A 244 -6.29 18.44 -5.30
CA THR A 244 -5.55 19.70 -5.27
C THR A 244 -5.70 20.38 -3.92
N SER A 245 -4.66 21.10 -3.49
CA SER A 245 -4.65 21.89 -2.25
C SER A 245 -4.69 23.39 -2.54
N ASP A 246 -5.12 24.17 -1.56
CA ASP A 246 -5.14 25.64 -1.59
C ASP A 246 -3.79 26.31 -1.84
N SER A 247 -2.68 25.61 -1.58
CA SER A 247 -1.33 26.01 -1.96
C SER A 247 -0.41 24.79 -2.17
N ASP A 248 0.63 24.93 -2.99
CA ASP A 248 1.58 23.84 -3.25
C ASP A 248 2.31 23.37 -1.98
N VAL A 249 2.66 24.31 -1.10
CA VAL A 249 3.32 24.08 0.19
C VAL A 249 2.60 24.85 1.28
N ALA A 250 2.61 24.34 2.52
CA ALA A 250 2.01 25.02 3.65
C ALA A 250 2.70 26.37 3.88
N THR A 251 1.89 27.42 3.96
CA THR A 251 2.33 28.79 4.28
C THR A 251 2.53 28.95 5.78
N ALA A 252 3.27 29.97 6.19
CA ALA A 252 3.47 30.25 7.62
C ALA A 252 2.14 30.54 8.33
N GLU A 253 1.20 31.19 7.65
CA GLU A 253 -0.15 31.46 8.15
C GLU A 253 -0.97 30.18 8.35
N GLN A 254 -0.89 29.24 7.40
CA GLN A 254 -1.52 27.93 7.53
C GLN A 254 -0.90 27.12 8.67
N MET A 255 0.44 27.05 8.73
CA MET A 255 1.19 26.34 9.79
C MET A 255 0.89 26.88 11.18
N ALA A 256 0.60 28.19 11.31
CA ALA A 256 0.25 28.80 12.58
C ALA A 256 -1.11 28.34 13.14
N ILE A 257 -1.96 27.71 12.32
CA ILE A 257 -3.27 27.20 12.72
C ILE A 257 -3.12 25.75 13.20
N VAL A 258 -3.17 25.55 14.52
CA VAL A 258 -3.02 24.25 15.18
C VAL A 258 -4.21 23.94 16.09
N ALA A 259 -4.43 22.66 16.38
CA ALA A 259 -5.45 22.23 17.33
C ALA A 259 -5.17 22.77 18.75
N PRO A 260 -6.20 23.15 19.53
CA PRO A 260 -7.62 23.04 19.21
C PRO A 260 -8.13 24.18 18.30
N TYR A 261 -8.80 23.87 17.19
CA TYR A 261 -9.27 24.87 16.22
C TYR A 261 -10.63 24.54 15.61
N TRP A 262 -11.40 25.57 15.25
CA TRP A 262 -12.68 25.40 14.56
C TRP A 262 -12.49 25.38 13.06
N VAL A 263 -12.97 24.33 12.41
CA VAL A 263 -13.02 24.20 10.95
C VAL A 263 -14.47 24.24 10.48
N LYS A 264 -14.67 24.79 9.28
CA LYS A 264 -15.98 24.92 8.66
C LYS A 264 -15.87 24.73 7.15
N LEU A 265 -16.84 24.03 6.60
CA LEU A 265 -17.12 23.98 5.16
C LEU A 265 -18.56 24.40 4.89
N GLU A 266 -18.76 25.11 3.79
CA GLU A 266 -20.07 25.49 3.27
C GLU A 266 -20.17 25.02 1.82
N ARG A 267 -21.29 24.35 1.51
CA ARG A 267 -21.70 23.99 0.16
C ARG A 267 -22.84 24.91 -0.24
N ASP A 268 -22.64 25.68 -1.29
CA ASP A 268 -23.67 26.54 -1.86
C ASP A 268 -24.35 25.89 -3.08
N VAL A 269 -25.08 26.68 -3.85
CA VAL A 269 -25.80 26.20 -5.05
C VAL A 269 -24.87 25.95 -6.25
N ALA A 270 -23.67 26.52 -6.25
CA ALA A 270 -22.68 26.35 -7.31
C ALA A 270 -21.83 25.08 -7.11
N GLY A 271 -21.77 24.57 -5.88
CA GLY A 271 -21.06 23.34 -5.54
C GLY A 271 -20.02 23.58 -4.46
#